data_AF-A0A934TCD9-F1
#
_entry.id   AF-A0A934TCD9-F1
#
_cell.length_a   1.000
_cell.length_b   1.000
_cell.length_c   1.000
_cell.angle_alpha   90.00
_cell.angle_beta   90.00
_cell.angle_gamma   90.00
#
_symmetry.space_group_name_H-M   'P 1'
#
loop_
_entity.id
_entity.type
_entity.pdbx_description
1 polymer ?
#
loop_
_entity_poly.entity_id
_entity_poly.type
_entity_poly.pdbx_seq_one_letter_code
_entity_poly.pdbx_strand_id
1 'polypeptide(L)'
;MKTTILTSVFAVLVSIMNLNAKETKTYSNVGSNESGITKEYITLEGKTLVPQEKVCYFYDKKGKILTRTLSIWDKEKGWINCGIHKYQYNEVNKLASMTYTKWNNNKEKWSEKMDMIIYLYGDNNELLSVKQIKEVNNTDNINDLITLK
;
A
#
# COMPACT_ATOMS: atom_id res chain seq x y z
N MET A 1 -43.57 6.84 11.88
CA MET A 1 -42.47 6.46 12.78
C MET A 1 -41.15 6.72 12.07
N LYS A 2 -40.24 7.48 12.69
CA LYS A 2 -38.90 7.75 12.16
C LYS A 2 -37.95 6.69 12.72
N THR A 3 -37.35 5.88 11.85
CA THR A 3 -36.43 4.81 12.28
C THR A 3 -35.00 5.36 12.26
N THR A 4 -34.45 5.62 13.45
CA THR A 4 -33.05 5.96 13.65
C THR A 4 -32.25 4.65 13.68
N ILE A 5 -31.38 4.41 12.70
CA ILE A 5 -30.49 3.25 12.72
C ILE A 5 -29.18 3.65 13.40
N LEU A 6 -28.86 2.87 14.43
CA LEU A 6 -27.77 2.97 15.37
C LEU A 6 -26.41 2.71 14.69
N THR A 7 -25.53 3.72 14.67
CA THR A 7 -24.13 3.54 14.26
C THR A 7 -23.39 2.77 15.36
N SER A 8 -23.21 1.47 15.17
CA SER A 8 -22.38 0.64 16.07
C SER A 8 -20.90 0.91 15.82
N VAL A 9 -20.24 1.62 16.75
CA VAL A 9 -18.79 1.79 16.79
C VAL A 9 -18.17 0.47 17.27
N PHE A 10 -17.69 -0.34 16.33
CA PHE A 10 -16.93 -1.56 16.64
C PHE A 10 -15.46 -1.18 16.87
N ALA A 11 -15.12 -0.76 18.09
CA ALA A 11 -13.74 -0.54 18.50
C ALA A 11 -13.13 -1.87 18.98
N VAL A 12 -12.51 -2.63 18.07
CA VAL A 12 -11.67 -3.76 18.45
C VAL A 12 -10.30 -3.21 18.85
N LEU A 13 -10.10 -3.00 20.16
CA LEU A 13 -8.79 -2.74 20.76
C LEU A 13 -8.00 -4.07 20.81
N VAL A 14 -7.17 -4.34 19.80
CA VAL A 14 -6.15 -5.40 19.92
C VAL A 14 -4.90 -4.77 20.53
N SER A 15 -4.75 -4.90 21.85
CA SER A 15 -3.60 -4.45 22.62
C SER A 15 -2.46 -5.47 22.55
N ILE A 16 -1.65 -5.41 21.49
CA ILE A 16 -0.27 -5.91 21.52
C ILE A 16 0.62 -4.75 21.98
N MET A 17 0.91 -4.72 23.29
CA MET A 17 1.87 -3.78 23.88
C MET A 17 3.27 -4.10 23.36
N ASN A 18 3.79 -3.27 22.45
CA ASN A 18 5.21 -3.26 22.12
C ASN A 18 5.94 -2.47 23.22
N LEU A 19 6.69 -3.15 24.11
CA LEU A 19 7.48 -2.55 25.20
C LEU A 19 8.62 -1.62 24.73
N ASN A 20 8.83 -1.48 23.41
CA ASN A 20 9.77 -0.55 22.78
C ASN A 20 9.06 0.40 21.80
N ALA A 21 7.82 0.82 22.11
CA ALA A 21 7.12 1.78 21.28
C ALA A 21 7.84 3.15 21.37
N LYS A 22 8.58 3.49 20.31
CA LYS A 22 9.06 4.86 20.09
C LYS A 22 7.83 5.79 20.19
N GLU A 23 7.91 6.80 21.04
CA GLU A 23 6.83 7.79 21.17
C GLU A 23 6.67 8.49 19.81
N THR A 24 5.58 8.18 19.11
CA THR A 24 5.25 8.76 17.82
C THR A 24 3.82 9.29 17.84
N LYS A 25 3.57 10.29 17.00
CA LYS A 25 2.22 10.78 16.72
C LYS A 25 1.91 10.52 15.26
N THR A 26 0.69 10.13 14.96
CA THR A 26 0.26 9.88 13.59
C THR A 26 -0.90 10.80 13.24
N TYR A 27 -0.76 11.51 12.13
CA TYR A 27 -1.87 12.20 11.50
C TYR A 27 -2.38 11.39 10.33
N SER A 28 -3.69 11.40 10.15
CA SER A 28 -4.36 10.73 9.04
C SER A 28 -5.21 11.73 8.26
N ASN A 29 -5.17 11.63 6.95
CA ASN A 29 -6.06 12.37 6.06
C ASN A 29 -6.71 11.42 5.06
N VAL A 30 -7.98 11.67 4.72
CA VAL A 30 -8.72 10.89 3.74
C VAL A 30 -9.34 11.83 2.72
N GLY A 31 -8.98 11.65 1.45
CA GLY A 31 -9.55 12.35 0.32
C GLY A 31 -10.23 11.38 -0.64
N SER A 32 -11.21 11.85 -1.39
CA SER A 32 -11.87 11.07 -2.44
C SER A 32 -12.04 11.91 -3.69
N ASN A 33 -11.90 11.29 -4.87
CA ASN A 33 -12.16 11.91 -6.16
C ASN A 33 -12.86 10.91 -7.10
N GLU A 34 -13.04 11.30 -8.36
CA GLU A 34 -13.68 10.44 -9.37
C GLU A 34 -12.92 9.15 -9.66
N SER A 35 -11.62 9.08 -9.32
CA SER A 35 -10.78 7.90 -9.55
C SER A 35 -10.77 6.93 -8.36
N GLY A 36 -11.03 7.40 -7.13
CA GLY A 36 -10.97 6.55 -5.95
C GLY A 36 -10.82 7.30 -4.62
N ILE A 37 -10.27 6.62 -3.62
CA ILE A 37 -10.06 7.13 -2.26
C ILE A 37 -8.57 7.11 -1.95
N THR A 38 -8.04 8.24 -1.49
CA THR A 38 -6.68 8.35 -0.95
C THR A 38 -6.73 8.39 0.57
N LYS A 39 -5.97 7.53 1.24
CA LYS A 39 -5.71 7.61 2.68
C LYS A 39 -4.23 7.88 2.91
N GLU A 40 -3.93 8.98 3.57
CA GLU A 40 -2.57 9.38 3.91
C GLU A 40 -2.37 9.27 5.42
N TYR A 41 -1.21 8.76 5.82
CA TYR A 41 -0.75 8.71 7.20
C TYR A 41 0.64 9.32 7.29
N ILE A 42 0.83 10.26 8.21
CA ILE A 42 2.12 10.89 8.50
C ILE A 42 2.50 10.56 9.93
N THR A 43 3.65 9.90 10.09
CA THR A 43 4.25 9.58 11.39
C THR A 43 5.26 10.66 11.75
N LEU A 44 5.10 11.21 12.94
CA LEU A 44 5.90 12.28 13.52
C LEU A 44 6.62 11.73 14.75
N GLU A 45 7.80 12.28 15.02
CA GLU A 45 8.45 12.10 16.31
C GLU A 45 7.58 12.71 17.44
N GLY A 46 7.39 11.98 18.54
CA GLY A 46 6.38 12.31 19.54
C GLY A 46 6.55 13.66 20.22
N LYS A 47 7.79 14.09 20.45
CA LYS A 47 8.13 15.30 21.23
C LYS A 47 8.30 16.53 20.36
N THR A 48 9.13 16.42 19.34
CA THR A 48 9.52 17.50 18.42
C THR A 48 8.52 17.70 17.30
N LEU A 49 7.64 16.74 17.05
CA LEU A 49 6.70 16.73 15.92
C LEU A 49 7.39 16.82 14.56
N VAL A 50 8.67 16.46 14.48
CA VAL A 50 9.38 16.38 13.20
C VAL A 50 8.81 15.21 12.41
N PRO A 51 8.39 15.41 11.14
CA PRO A 51 7.91 14.31 10.31
C PRO A 51 9.01 13.28 10.09
N GLN A 52 8.64 12.00 10.07
CA GLN A 52 9.56 10.89 9.87
C GLN A 52 9.19 10.10 8.63
N GLU A 53 7.94 9.67 8.54
CA GLU A 53 7.44 8.80 7.49
C GLU A 53 6.08 9.28 7.01
N LYS A 54 5.81 9.10 5.72
CA LYS A 54 4.50 9.25 5.13
C LYS A 54 4.15 7.99 4.33
N VAL A 55 2.95 7.47 4.57
CA VAL A 55 2.38 6.35 3.83
C VAL A 55 1.09 6.80 3.17
N CYS A 56 1.04 6.75 1.85
CA CYS A 56 -0.15 7.07 1.07
C CYS A 56 -0.71 5.79 0.45
N TYR A 57 -1.99 5.53 0.69
CA TYR A 57 -2.75 4.46 0.09
C TYR A 57 -3.72 5.03 -0.91
N PHE A 58 -3.81 4.43 -2.10
CA PHE A 58 -4.85 4.73 -3.05
C PHE A 58 -5.72 3.49 -3.25
N TYR A 59 -7.03 3.67 -3.14
CA TYR A 59 -8.03 2.63 -3.29
C TYR A 59 -8.94 2.96 -4.47
N ASP A 60 -9.41 1.94 -5.18
CA ASP A 60 -10.52 2.11 -6.12
C ASP A 60 -11.84 2.41 -5.39
N LYS A 61 -12.90 2.71 -6.16
CA LYS A 61 -14.25 2.96 -5.61
C LYS A 61 -14.87 1.75 -4.91
N LYS A 62 -14.37 0.54 -5.13
CA LYS A 62 -14.83 -0.70 -4.50
C LYS A 62 -14.02 -1.02 -3.23
N GLY A 63 -13.09 -0.15 -2.84
CA GLY A 63 -12.28 -0.30 -1.63
C GLY A 63 -11.07 -1.21 -1.81
N LYS A 64 -10.69 -1.59 -3.04
CA LYS A 64 -9.47 -2.36 -3.28
C LYS A 64 -8.27 -1.43 -3.27
N ILE A 65 -7.22 -1.82 -2.58
CA ILE A 65 -5.95 -1.08 -2.62
C ILE A 65 -5.33 -1.24 -4.01
N LEU A 66 -5.00 -0.13 -4.67
CA LEU A 66 -4.31 -0.14 -5.95
C LEU A 66 -2.83 0.19 -5.77
N THR A 67 -2.53 1.10 -4.83
CA THR A 67 -1.17 1.58 -4.60
C THR A 67 -0.92 1.85 -3.12
N ARG A 68 0.31 1.55 -2.65
CA ARG A 68 0.86 2.03 -1.38
C ARG A 68 2.22 2.69 -1.63
N THR A 69 2.32 3.99 -1.40
CA THR A 69 3.57 4.75 -1.53
C THR A 69 4.14 5.04 -0.14
N LEU A 70 5.44 4.84 0.00
CA LEU A 70 6.22 5.17 1.19
C LEU A 70 7.17 6.32 0.86
N SER A 71 7.20 7.33 1.73
CA SER A 71 8.13 8.46 1.66
C SER A 71 8.71 8.73 3.06
N ILE A 72 9.93 9.27 3.11
CA ILE A 72 10.58 9.75 4.33
C ILE A 72 10.78 11.26 4.27
N TRP A 73 10.82 11.90 5.44
CA TRP A 73 11.09 13.32 5.52
C TRP A 73 12.60 13.59 5.51
N ASP A 74 13.03 14.41 4.58
CA ASP A 74 14.34 15.02 4.54
C ASP A 74 14.22 16.50 4.95
N LYS A 75 15.13 16.99 5.80
CA LYS A 75 15.04 18.34 6.36
C LYS A 75 15.26 19.43 5.32
N GLU A 76 15.99 19.16 4.25
CA GLU A 76 16.34 20.13 3.22
C GLU A 76 15.40 20.02 2.02
N LYS A 77 15.01 18.80 1.65
CA LYS A 77 14.24 18.49 0.44
C LYS A 77 12.75 18.23 0.70
N GLY A 78 12.35 18.05 1.95
CA GLY A 78 10.99 17.66 2.31
C GLY A 78 10.73 16.16 2.08
N TRP A 79 9.53 15.80 1.61
CA TRP A 79 9.16 14.39 1.40
C TRP A 79 9.91 13.77 0.21
N ILE A 80 10.75 12.76 0.49
CA ILE A 80 11.44 11.96 -0.53
C ILE A 80 10.79 10.59 -0.61
N ASN A 81 10.47 10.14 -1.83
CA ASN A 81 9.95 8.79 -2.06
C ASN A 81 10.97 7.72 -1.67
N CYS A 82 10.49 6.59 -1.17
CA CYS A 82 11.32 5.42 -0.85
C CYS A 82 10.93 4.21 -1.68
N GLY A 83 9.64 3.96 -1.80
CA GLY A 83 9.12 2.77 -2.43
C GLY A 83 7.65 2.87 -2.74
N ILE A 84 7.22 2.12 -3.74
CA ILE A 84 5.82 2.00 -4.13
C ILE A 84 5.47 0.53 -4.26
N HIS A 85 4.34 0.14 -3.68
CA HIS A 85 3.69 -1.13 -3.96
C HIS A 85 2.51 -0.90 -4.88
N LYS A 86 2.35 -1.73 -5.90
CA LYS A 86 1.16 -1.76 -6.75
C LYS A 86 0.49 -3.12 -6.63
N TYR A 87 -0.84 -3.11 -6.66
CA TYR A 87 -1.66 -4.29 -6.45
C TYR A 87 -2.55 -4.50 -7.67
N GLN A 88 -2.61 -5.73 -8.16
CA GLN A 88 -3.49 -6.10 -9.27
C GLN A 88 -4.39 -7.24 -8.84
N TYR A 89 -5.60 -7.25 -9.39
CA TYR A 89 -6.62 -8.22 -9.06
C TYR A 89 -7.07 -8.94 -10.32
N ASN A 90 -7.39 -10.23 -10.18
CA ASN A 90 -7.99 -10.99 -11.26
C ASN A 90 -9.47 -10.62 -11.45
N GLU A 91 -10.09 -11.23 -12.46
CA GLU A 91 -11.49 -10.97 -12.84
C GLU A 91 -12.49 -11.33 -11.73
N VAL A 92 -12.17 -12.32 -10.90
CA VAL A 92 -12.97 -12.71 -9.72
C VAL A 92 -12.63 -11.89 -8.46
N ASN A 93 -11.91 -10.78 -8.62
CA ASN A 93 -11.57 -9.82 -7.56
C ASN A 93 -10.62 -10.31 -6.47
N LYS A 94 -9.85 -11.38 -6.70
CA LYS A 94 -8.76 -11.82 -5.81
C LYS A 94 -7.43 -11.15 -6.20
N LEU A 95 -6.54 -10.95 -5.23
CA LEU A 95 -5.22 -10.37 -5.45
C LEU A 95 -4.41 -11.30 -6.35
N ALA A 96 -4.10 -10.86 -7.57
CA ALA A 96 -3.35 -11.64 -8.55
C ALA A 96 -1.85 -11.39 -8.44
N SER A 97 -1.45 -10.14 -8.20
CA SER A 97 -0.05 -9.78 -8.04
C SER A 97 0.14 -8.57 -7.14
N MET A 98 1.33 -8.48 -6.56
CA MET A 98 1.84 -7.29 -5.88
C MET A 98 3.26 -7.03 -6.36
N THR A 99 3.56 -5.81 -6.77
CA THR A 99 4.92 -5.39 -7.09
C THR A 99 5.46 -4.41 -6.07
N TYR A 100 6.78 -4.37 -5.92
CA TYR A 100 7.50 -3.36 -5.16
C TYR A 100 8.58 -2.72 -6.04
N THR A 101 8.52 -1.40 -6.19
CA THR A 101 9.54 -0.64 -6.90
C THR A 101 10.19 0.36 -5.94
N LYS A 102 11.52 0.31 -5.84
CA LYS A 102 12.31 1.23 -5.04
C LYS A 102 12.49 2.57 -5.77
N TRP A 103 12.49 3.67 -5.02
CA TRP A 103 12.88 4.98 -5.55
C TRP A 103 14.41 5.10 -5.63
N ASN A 104 14.93 5.60 -6.75
CA ASN A 104 16.35 5.88 -6.91
C ASN A 104 16.61 7.36 -6.59
N ASN A 105 17.13 7.62 -5.38
CA ASN A 105 17.45 8.98 -4.92
C ASN A 105 18.43 9.73 -5.83
N ASN A 106 19.39 9.02 -6.43
CA ASN A 106 20.43 9.66 -7.26
C ASN A 106 19.89 10.10 -8.62
N LYS A 107 18.92 9.38 -9.16
CA LYS A 107 18.31 9.66 -10.47
C LYS A 107 16.94 10.34 -10.37
N GLU A 108 16.45 10.55 -9.15
CA GLU A 108 15.13 11.10 -8.83
C GLU A 108 14.00 10.46 -9.66
N LYS A 109 14.06 9.13 -9.80
CA LYS A 109 13.06 8.34 -10.53
C LYS A 109 12.86 6.96 -9.90
N TRP A 110 11.74 6.31 -10.22
CA TRP A 110 11.52 4.91 -9.87
C TRP A 110 12.56 4.02 -10.53
N SER A 111 12.98 2.97 -9.82
CA SER A 111 13.85 1.93 -10.36
C SER A 111 13.23 1.29 -11.61
N GLU A 112 14.08 1.02 -12.59
CA GLU A 112 13.72 0.22 -13.78
C GLU A 112 13.51 -1.25 -13.43
N LYS A 113 13.97 -1.68 -12.24
CA LYS A 113 13.77 -3.00 -11.67
C LYS A 113 12.77 -2.99 -10.53
N MET A 114 11.98 -4.05 -10.42
CA MET A 114 11.02 -4.28 -9.35
C MET A 114 11.05 -5.73 -8.86
N ASP A 115 10.60 -5.92 -7.61
CA ASP A 115 10.27 -7.24 -7.08
C ASP A 115 8.77 -7.48 -7.24
N MET A 116 8.38 -8.74 -7.42
CA MET A 116 7.01 -9.14 -7.66
C MET A 116 6.66 -10.39 -6.86
N ILE A 117 5.43 -10.43 -6.37
CA ILE A 117 4.77 -11.62 -5.84
C ILE A 117 3.54 -11.89 -6.71
N ILE A 118 3.40 -13.12 -7.19
CA ILE A 118 2.28 -13.59 -8.01
C ILE A 118 1.52 -14.66 -7.22
N TYR A 119 0.19 -14.54 -7.20
CA TYR A 119 -0.72 -15.49 -6.58
C TYR A 119 -1.43 -16.27 -7.69
N LEU A 120 -1.20 -17.57 -7.74
CA LEU A 120 -1.77 -18.47 -8.75
C LEU A 120 -2.97 -19.20 -8.16
N TYR A 121 -4.10 -19.12 -8.85
CA TYR A 121 -5.36 -19.72 -8.43
C TYR A 121 -5.81 -20.83 -9.38
N GLY A 122 -6.41 -21.86 -8.82
CA GLY A 122 -7.06 -22.94 -9.57
C GLY A 122 -8.43 -22.54 -10.09
N ASP A 123 -9.06 -23.41 -10.87
CA ASP A 123 -10.32 -23.11 -11.55
C ASP A 123 -11.51 -22.95 -10.58
N ASN A 124 -11.44 -23.54 -9.39
CA ASN A 124 -12.43 -23.31 -8.32
C ASN A 124 -12.10 -22.09 -7.45
N ASN A 125 -11.10 -21.28 -7.85
CA ASN A 125 -10.55 -20.13 -7.14
C ASN A 125 -9.76 -20.44 -5.86
N GLU A 126 -9.34 -21.67 -5.61
CA GLU A 126 -8.38 -22.00 -4.56
C GLU A 126 -7.01 -21.36 -4.82
N LEU A 127 -6.27 -20.99 -3.77
CA LEU A 127 -4.87 -20.57 -3.94
C LEU A 127 -4.02 -21.83 -4.12
N LEU A 128 -3.39 -21.97 -5.29
CA LEU A 128 -2.52 -23.11 -5.59
C LEU A 128 -1.07 -22.81 -5.23
N SER A 129 -0.61 -21.60 -5.52
CA SER A 129 0.81 -21.26 -5.35
C SER A 129 1.03 -19.75 -5.20
N VAL A 130 2.16 -19.41 -4.56
CA VAL A 130 2.68 -18.05 -4.48
C VAL A 130 4.11 -18.06 -5.00
N LYS A 131 4.38 -17.23 -6.01
CA LYS A 131 5.70 -17.12 -6.63
C LYS A 131 6.29 -15.74 -6.36
N GLN A 132 7.55 -15.71 -5.92
CA GLN A 132 8.31 -14.47 -5.80
C GLN A 132 9.32 -14.39 -6.94
N ILE A 133 9.39 -13.23 -7.60
CA ILE A 133 10.36 -12.93 -8.66
C ILE A 133 11.03 -11.62 -8.30
N LYS A 134 12.36 -11.59 -8.32
CA LYS A 134 13.15 -10.39 -8.01
C LYS A 134 13.73 -9.78 -9.27
N GLU A 135 13.98 -8.48 -9.23
CA GLU A 135 14.68 -7.73 -10.28
C GLU A 135 14.08 -7.87 -11.71
N VAL A 136 12.75 -7.93 -11.81
CA VAL A 136 11.99 -7.89 -13.07
C VAL A 136 12.01 -6.48 -13.64
N ASN A 137 12.00 -6.30 -14.97
CA ASN A 137 11.91 -4.95 -15.50
C ASN A 137 10.51 -4.39 -15.25
N ASN A 138 10.43 -3.15 -14.82
CA ASN A 138 9.18 -2.43 -14.57
C ASN A 138 8.39 -2.14 -15.86
N THR A 139 9.01 -2.36 -17.02
CA THR A 139 8.38 -2.27 -18.34
C THR A 139 7.80 -3.59 -18.83
N ASP A 140 8.11 -4.71 -18.17
CA ASP A 140 7.63 -6.02 -18.59
C ASP A 140 6.11 -6.09 -18.38
N ASN A 141 5.40 -6.64 -19.36
CA ASN A 141 3.96 -6.85 -19.24
C ASN A 141 3.68 -7.93 -18.19
N ILE A 142 3.23 -7.48 -17.02
CA ILE A 142 2.99 -8.33 -15.86
C ILE A 142 1.94 -9.42 -16.16
N ASN A 143 1.00 -9.15 -17.07
CA ASN A 143 -0.03 -10.12 -17.43
C ASN A 143 0.56 -11.39 -18.06
N ASP A 144 1.66 -11.28 -18.79
CA ASP A 144 2.33 -12.41 -19.43
C ASP A 144 3.05 -13.31 -18.41
N LEU A 145 3.34 -12.77 -17.21
CA LEU A 145 3.94 -13.52 -16.10
C LEU A 145 2.88 -14.20 -15.21
N ILE A 146 1.64 -13.72 -15.26
CA ILE A 146 0.50 -14.24 -14.48
C ILE A 146 -0.20 -15.40 -15.20
N THR A 147 -0.08 -15.50 -16.53
CA THR A 147 -0.79 -16.49 -17.38
C THR A 147 -0.05 -17.80 -17.64
N LEU A 148 1.07 -18.08 -16.94
CA LEU A 148 1.70 -19.40 -16.96
C LEU A 148 0.80 -20.44 -16.24
N LYS A 149 -0.23 -20.92 -16.95
CA LYS A 149 -0.97 -22.16 -16.66
C LYS A 149 -0.33 -23.33 -17.41
#